data_AF-A0A2S4XK46-F1
#
_entry.id   AF-A0A2S4XK46-F1
#
_cell.length_a   1.000
_cell.length_b   1.000
_cell.length_c   1.000
_cell.angle_alpha   90.00
_cell.angle_beta   90.00
_cell.angle_gamma   90.00
#
_symmetry.space_group_name_H-M   'P 1'
#
loop_
_entity.id
_entity.type
_entity.pdbx_description
1 polymer ?
#
loop_
_entity_poly.entity_id
_entity_poly.type
_entity_poly.pdbx_seq_one_letter_code
_entity_poly.pdbx_strand_id
1 'polypeptide(L)'
;MDEVRRALRQAAAAHRPDRERMRARVERGMAAPERPAQRRTGRAAPWLRVAGATAAVAGVLAAGGYGVTAVFHGPDRGGGRSLHAGPPAPTAAPSHGPAPATGGAPRASRTADGPLWSDGSVDPHSNDYWAQSNVTLQTAEPLTSLTVELRVARTEGVRPTGAWRTLPARDFTFTTTSEDGFLVYRWTLKDGRTVPAGRHVFAGQYDHAHAGRDAGADTYTATARSGGERAAVRGDFAPHGR
;
A
#
# COMPACT_ATOMS: atom_id res chain seq x y z
N MET A 1 -11.39 0.57 40.97
CA MET A 1 -10.27 0.36 40.03
C MET A 1 -9.00 -0.13 40.73
N ASP A 2 -8.64 0.38 41.90
CA ASP A 2 -7.41 -0.02 42.60
C ASP A 2 -7.41 -1.45 43.14
N GLU A 3 -8.59 -1.96 43.50
CA GLU A 3 -8.78 -3.33 43.97
C GLU A 3 -8.51 -4.37 42.87
N VAL A 4 -9.00 -4.12 41.65
CA VAL A 4 -8.72 -4.97 40.47
C VAL A 4 -7.22 -4.98 40.15
N ARG A 5 -6.56 -3.81 40.19
CA ARG A 5 -5.11 -3.71 39.98
C ARG A 5 -4.30 -4.41 41.07
N ARG A 6 -4.81 -4.42 42.31
CA ARG A 6 -4.18 -5.14 43.43
C ARG A 6 -4.34 -6.64 43.28
N ALA A 7 -5.55 -7.11 42.93
CA ALA A 7 -5.84 -8.51 42.68
C ALA A 7 -5.00 -9.07 41.52
N LEU A 8 -4.88 -8.32 40.42
CA LEU A 8 -4.03 -8.70 39.28
C LEU A 8 -2.54 -8.79 39.67
N ARG A 9 -2.04 -7.85 40.48
CA ARG A 9 -0.65 -7.88 40.98
C ARG A 9 -0.39 -9.06 41.92
N GLN A 10 -1.33 -9.38 42.80
CA GLN A 10 -1.23 -10.56 43.67
C GLN A 10 -1.29 -11.87 42.87
N ALA A 11 -2.21 -11.97 41.90
CA ALA A 11 -2.31 -13.12 41.02
C ALA A 11 -1.03 -13.32 40.18
N ALA A 12 -0.45 -12.23 39.66
CA ALA A 12 0.81 -12.27 38.93
C ALA A 12 1.99 -12.69 39.83
N ALA A 13 2.05 -12.21 41.08
CA ALA A 13 3.08 -12.59 42.03
C ALA A 13 2.97 -14.05 42.50
N ALA A 14 1.74 -14.59 42.58
CA ALA A 14 1.47 -15.98 42.91
C ALA A 14 1.70 -16.94 41.73
N HIS A 15 1.69 -16.44 40.49
CA HIS A 15 1.88 -17.27 39.31
C HIS A 15 3.33 -17.75 39.20
N ARG A 16 3.57 -19.03 39.56
CA ARG A 16 4.80 -19.73 39.20
C ARG A 16 4.60 -20.44 37.86
N PRO A 17 5.30 -20.02 36.79
CA PRO A 17 5.22 -20.73 35.53
C PRO A 17 5.90 -22.10 35.65
N ASP A 18 5.29 -23.12 35.05
CA ASP A 18 5.80 -24.49 34.99
C ASP A 18 7.08 -24.54 34.13
N ARG A 19 8.22 -24.40 34.81
CA ARG A 19 9.54 -24.36 34.18
C ARG A 19 9.90 -25.69 33.52
N GLU A 20 9.41 -26.81 34.03
CA GLU A 20 9.68 -28.12 33.45
C GLU A 20 8.98 -28.27 32.10
N ARG A 21 7.71 -27.88 32.02
CA ARG A 21 6.98 -27.86 30.76
C ARG A 21 7.58 -26.89 29.73
N MET A 22 8.02 -25.72 30.18
CA MET A 22 8.70 -24.74 29.31
C MET A 22 10.02 -25.31 28.77
N ARG A 23 10.86 -25.89 29.63
CA ARG A 23 12.12 -26.54 29.21
C ARG A 23 11.87 -27.71 28.27
N ALA A 24 10.92 -28.60 28.59
CA ALA A 24 10.57 -29.72 27.72
C ALA A 24 10.07 -29.27 26.33
N ARG A 25 9.40 -28.12 26.23
CA ARG A 25 9.02 -27.54 24.93
C ARG A 25 10.24 -27.02 24.16
N VAL A 26 11.17 -26.36 24.85
CA VAL A 26 12.40 -25.82 24.25
C VAL A 26 13.33 -26.96 23.82
N GLU A 27 13.55 -27.96 24.66
CA GLU A 27 14.31 -29.17 24.36
C GLU A 27 13.70 -29.94 23.18
N ARG A 28 12.36 -30.07 23.11
CA ARG A 28 11.71 -30.63 21.91
C ARG A 28 11.90 -29.79 20.65
N GLY A 29 11.96 -28.46 20.79
CA GLY A 29 12.23 -27.56 19.67
C GLY A 29 13.69 -27.61 19.20
N MET A 30 14.64 -27.80 20.13
CA MET A 30 16.08 -27.89 19.84
C MET A 30 16.52 -29.29 19.41
N ALA A 31 15.88 -30.35 19.93
CA ALA A 31 16.14 -31.74 19.58
C ALA A 31 15.34 -32.19 18.34
N ALA A 32 14.44 -31.35 17.82
CA ALA A 32 13.88 -31.55 16.50
C ALA A 32 15.01 -31.28 15.49
N PRO A 33 15.51 -32.30 14.76
CA PRO A 33 16.33 -32.01 13.60
C PRO A 33 15.50 -31.14 12.64
N GLU A 34 16.14 -30.21 11.92
CA GLU A 34 15.54 -29.64 10.70
C GLU A 34 15.10 -30.84 9.85
N ARG A 35 13.80 -31.15 9.86
CA ARG A 35 13.34 -32.38 9.24
C ARG A 35 13.50 -32.24 7.73
N PRO A 36 14.26 -33.14 7.07
CA PRO A 36 14.10 -33.34 5.65
C PRO A 36 12.65 -33.79 5.39
N ALA A 37 12.10 -33.37 4.25
CA ALA A 37 10.76 -33.74 3.82
C ALA A 37 10.62 -35.28 3.74
N GLN A 38 10.02 -35.89 4.77
CA GLN A 38 9.72 -37.31 4.74
C GLN A 38 8.29 -37.54 4.27
N ARG A 39 8.21 -38.07 3.05
CA ARG A 39 7.05 -38.67 2.39
C ARG A 39 6.15 -39.41 3.37
N ARG A 40 4.91 -38.93 3.53
CA ARG A 40 3.76 -39.76 3.89
C ARG A 40 3.01 -40.09 2.61
N THR A 41 3.10 -41.36 2.22
CA THR A 41 2.26 -41.96 1.19
C THR A 41 0.82 -42.08 1.71
N GLY A 42 -0.15 -41.63 0.90
CA GLY A 42 -1.49 -42.23 0.87
C GLY A 42 -2.66 -41.53 1.59
N ARG A 43 -3.03 -40.30 1.18
CA ARG A 43 -4.39 -39.97 0.68
C ARG A 43 -4.42 -38.54 0.13
N ALA A 44 -4.93 -38.41 -1.10
CA ALA A 44 -4.89 -37.30 -2.04
C ALA A 44 -4.80 -35.87 -1.48
N ALA A 45 -3.74 -35.18 -1.90
CA ALA A 45 -3.42 -33.81 -1.56
C ALA A 45 -3.86 -32.87 -2.71
N PRO A 46 -4.68 -31.83 -2.46
CA PRO A 46 -5.29 -30.98 -3.49
C PRO A 46 -4.37 -29.86 -4.04
N TRP A 47 -3.05 -29.98 -3.87
CA TRP A 47 -2.08 -28.91 -4.21
C TRP A 47 -1.37 -29.10 -5.57
N LEU A 48 -1.74 -30.12 -6.35
CA LEU A 48 -1.16 -30.39 -7.68
C LEU A 48 -2.03 -29.82 -8.81
N ARG A 49 -2.08 -28.48 -8.95
CA ARG A 49 -2.47 -27.80 -10.21
C ARG A 49 -1.78 -26.45 -10.46
N VAL A 50 -0.54 -26.26 -10.02
CA VAL A 50 0.27 -25.13 -10.52
C VAL A 50 1.70 -25.60 -10.79
N ALA A 51 1.87 -26.33 -11.89
CA ALA A 51 3.12 -26.46 -12.66
C ALA A 51 2.84 -27.37 -13.86
N GLY A 52 2.49 -26.77 -15.00
CA GLY A 52 2.28 -27.48 -16.25
C GLY A 52 2.39 -26.55 -17.44
N ALA A 53 3.58 -26.57 -18.05
CA ALA A 53 3.93 -26.13 -19.41
C ALA A 53 4.22 -24.63 -19.65
N THR A 54 5.50 -24.28 -19.56
CA THR A 54 6.14 -23.33 -20.49
C THR A 54 6.78 -24.11 -21.65
N ALA A 55 6.63 -23.53 -22.86
CA ALA A 55 7.22 -23.88 -24.17
C ALA A 55 6.54 -25.05 -24.93
N ALA A 56 6.12 -24.94 -26.19
CA ALA A 56 6.25 -23.92 -27.24
C ALA A 56 5.17 -24.18 -28.31
N VAL A 57 4.84 -23.17 -29.14
CA VAL A 57 4.67 -23.23 -30.61
C VAL A 57 4.21 -21.85 -31.09
N ALA A 58 5.07 -21.23 -31.88
CA ALA A 58 4.73 -20.12 -32.74
C ALA A 58 3.76 -20.59 -33.85
N GLY A 59 2.77 -19.76 -34.17
CA GLY A 59 1.97 -19.87 -35.40
C GLY A 59 0.51 -20.19 -35.13
N VAL A 60 -0.35 -19.17 -35.18
CA VAL A 60 -1.34 -18.98 -36.26
C VAL A 60 -1.73 -17.50 -36.24
N LEU A 61 -1.17 -16.73 -37.18
CA LEU A 61 -1.90 -15.62 -37.78
C LEU A 61 -2.91 -16.21 -38.77
N ALA A 62 -4.07 -15.56 -38.85
CA ALA A 62 -5.09 -15.66 -39.90
C ALA A 62 -6.10 -16.81 -39.81
N ALA A 63 -7.28 -16.52 -39.24
CA ALA A 63 -8.58 -16.88 -39.82
C ALA A 63 -9.73 -16.10 -39.14
N GLY A 64 -10.54 -15.40 -39.95
CA GLY A 64 -11.88 -14.90 -39.59
C GLY A 64 -11.90 -13.49 -38.99
N GLY A 65 -12.15 -12.39 -39.71
CA GLY A 65 -12.88 -12.29 -40.98
C GLY A 65 -14.40 -12.33 -40.74
N TYR A 66 -14.98 -11.12 -40.64
CA TYR A 66 -16.39 -10.75 -40.84
C TYR A 66 -17.41 -11.01 -39.72
N GLY A 67 -18.03 -9.90 -39.29
CA GLY A 67 -19.21 -9.87 -38.43
C GLY A 67 -19.70 -8.45 -38.21
N VAL A 68 -19.95 -7.70 -39.29
CA VAL A 68 -20.73 -6.45 -39.25
C VAL A 68 -22.21 -6.83 -39.19
N THR A 69 -22.92 -6.48 -38.12
CA THR A 69 -24.35 -6.13 -38.22
C THR A 69 -24.65 -4.94 -37.33
N ALA A 70 -25.23 -3.92 -37.96
CA ALA A 70 -25.69 -2.69 -37.36
C ALA A 70 -27.14 -2.84 -36.88
N VAL A 71 -27.47 -2.32 -35.69
CA VAL A 71 -28.81 -1.83 -35.34
C VAL A 71 -28.65 -0.74 -34.27
N PHE A 72 -28.92 0.52 -34.61
CA PHE A 72 -30.06 1.28 -34.05
C PHE A 72 -30.18 2.65 -34.73
N HIS A 73 -31.45 3.02 -34.94
CA HIS A 73 -31.97 4.14 -35.71
C HIS A 73 -31.79 5.51 -35.04
N GLY A 74 -31.60 6.53 -35.91
CA GLY A 74 -32.32 7.83 -36.05
C GLY A 74 -32.77 8.65 -34.82
N PRO A 75 -32.95 9.99 -34.96
CA PRO A 75 -33.68 10.55 -36.11
C PRO A 75 -33.22 11.93 -36.68
N ASP A 76 -33.79 12.20 -37.85
CA ASP A 76 -34.20 13.48 -38.48
C ASP A 76 -33.22 14.63 -38.70
N ARG A 77 -32.84 14.87 -39.97
CA ARG A 77 -32.83 16.19 -40.64
C ARG A 77 -32.98 16.06 -42.17
N GLY A 78 -34.16 16.35 -42.70
CA GLY A 78 -34.32 17.03 -44.00
C GLY A 78 -34.63 18.50 -43.69
N GLY A 79 -34.21 19.53 -44.41
CA GLY A 79 -33.65 19.65 -45.74
C GLY A 79 -34.16 21.00 -46.27
N GLY A 80 -33.28 21.86 -46.79
CA GLY A 80 -33.71 22.96 -47.67
C GLY A 80 -33.04 24.32 -47.50
N ARG A 81 -32.34 24.72 -48.58
CA ARG A 81 -32.19 26.10 -49.14
C ARG A 81 -31.42 27.13 -48.30
N SER A 82 -30.67 28.10 -48.85
CA SER A 82 -30.19 28.45 -50.19
C SER A 82 -29.25 29.66 -50.03
N LEU A 83 -28.19 29.71 -50.84
CA LEU A 83 -27.55 30.88 -51.49
C LEU A 83 -26.70 31.90 -50.70
N HIS A 84 -25.55 32.20 -51.36
CA HIS A 84 -24.80 33.47 -51.43
C HIS A 84 -23.97 33.87 -50.19
N ALA A 85 -22.76 34.46 -50.27
CA ALA A 85 -21.76 34.76 -51.29
C ALA A 85 -20.59 35.49 -50.54
N GLY A 86 -19.33 35.35 -51.00
CA GLY A 86 -18.25 36.34 -50.73
C GLY A 86 -17.00 35.89 -49.95
N PRO A 87 -15.76 36.08 -50.48
CA PRO A 87 -14.45 35.93 -49.80
C PRO A 87 -13.84 37.32 -49.42
N PRO A 88 -12.58 37.51 -48.93
CA PRO A 88 -11.61 36.71 -48.14
C PRO A 88 -11.11 37.42 -46.81
N ALA A 89 -10.09 36.82 -46.14
CA ALA A 89 -9.26 37.12 -44.92
C ALA A 89 -8.87 38.60 -44.58
N PRO A 90 -8.15 38.99 -43.45
CA PRO A 90 -7.26 38.22 -42.54
C PRO A 90 -7.10 38.64 -41.02
N THR A 91 -6.29 37.87 -40.26
CA THR A 91 -5.43 38.15 -39.06
C THR A 91 -5.92 38.90 -37.80
N ALA A 92 -5.83 38.27 -36.60
CA ALA A 92 -5.37 38.91 -35.34
C ALA A 92 -4.98 37.87 -34.25
N ALA A 93 -3.98 38.24 -33.45
CA ALA A 93 -3.13 37.42 -32.56
C ALA A 93 -3.72 37.21 -31.11
N PRO A 94 -3.04 36.45 -30.22
CA PRO A 94 -3.59 35.92 -28.97
C PRO A 94 -3.32 36.83 -27.75
N SER A 95 -4.20 36.82 -26.75
CA SER A 95 -3.90 37.25 -25.37
C SER A 95 -5.03 36.83 -24.42
N HIS A 96 -4.69 36.21 -23.29
CA HIS A 96 -5.06 36.58 -21.92
C HIS A 96 -5.03 35.38 -20.93
N GLY A 97 -3.95 35.32 -20.15
CA GLY A 97 -3.89 35.01 -18.71
C GLY A 97 -4.35 33.64 -18.17
N PRO A 98 -3.51 32.90 -17.42
CA PRO A 98 -4.01 31.82 -16.58
C PRO A 98 -4.58 32.42 -15.27
N ALA A 99 -5.88 32.26 -15.04
CA ALA A 99 -6.48 32.44 -13.73
C ALA A 99 -6.09 31.27 -12.80
N PRO A 100 -5.93 31.47 -11.48
CA PRO A 100 -5.55 30.42 -10.56
C PRO A 100 -6.77 29.52 -10.28
N ALA A 101 -6.70 28.25 -10.71
CA ALA A 101 -7.69 27.26 -10.35
C ALA A 101 -7.41 26.72 -8.94
N THR A 102 -8.09 27.29 -7.95
CA THR A 102 -8.30 26.67 -6.63
C THR A 102 -9.29 25.53 -6.81
N GLY A 103 -8.75 24.36 -7.13
CA GLY A 103 -9.50 23.11 -7.26
C GLY A 103 -8.51 21.97 -7.14
N GLY A 104 -8.33 21.47 -5.92
CA GLY A 104 -7.42 20.37 -5.63
C GLY A 104 -7.87 19.10 -6.36
N ALA A 105 -7.43 18.92 -7.59
CA ALA A 105 -7.50 17.65 -8.26
C ALA A 105 -6.79 16.60 -7.38
N PRO A 106 -7.33 15.38 -7.23
CA PRO A 106 -6.63 14.31 -6.53
C PRO A 106 -5.23 14.17 -7.16
N ARG A 107 -4.20 14.38 -6.35
CA ARG A 107 -2.82 14.41 -6.81
C ARG A 107 -2.45 12.98 -7.20
N ALA A 108 -2.59 12.64 -8.48
CA ALA A 108 -2.47 11.29 -9.03
C ALA A 108 -1.38 10.46 -8.33
N SER A 109 -1.64 9.20 -8.01
CA SER A 109 -0.63 8.33 -7.39
C SER A 109 0.65 8.27 -8.24
N ARG A 110 1.80 8.19 -7.56
CA ARG A 110 3.11 7.98 -8.20
C ARG A 110 3.78 6.89 -7.38
N THR A 111 3.50 5.65 -7.72
CA THR A 111 3.99 4.47 -6.98
C THR A 111 5.40 4.06 -7.37
N ALA A 112 6.00 4.68 -8.39
CA ALA A 112 7.39 4.45 -8.78
C ALA A 112 8.09 5.76 -9.18
N ASP A 113 9.35 5.88 -8.80
CA ASP A 113 10.25 6.96 -9.21
C ASP A 113 11.72 6.50 -9.10
N GLY A 114 12.41 6.40 -10.23
CA GLY A 114 13.77 5.85 -10.28
C GLY A 114 13.86 4.43 -9.68
N PRO A 115 14.80 4.15 -8.77
CA PRO A 115 14.95 2.82 -8.17
C PRO A 115 13.90 2.51 -7.10
N LEU A 116 13.02 3.46 -6.75
CA LEU A 116 12.07 3.35 -5.65
C LEU A 116 10.66 3.06 -6.17
N TRP A 117 10.04 2.03 -5.62
CA TRP A 117 8.62 1.71 -5.78
C TRP A 117 7.94 1.64 -4.40
N SER A 118 6.64 1.91 -4.36
CA SER A 118 5.83 1.86 -3.14
C SER A 118 4.40 1.36 -3.35
N ASP A 119 3.84 0.80 -2.27
CA ASP A 119 2.44 0.40 -2.16
C ASP A 119 1.91 0.61 -0.73
N GLY A 120 0.63 0.96 -0.62
CA GLY A 120 -0.07 1.20 0.64
C GLY A 120 -1.20 0.20 0.82
N SER A 121 -1.26 -0.48 1.96
CA SER A 121 -2.34 -1.44 2.25
C SER A 121 -2.75 -1.41 3.72
N VAL A 122 -4.04 -1.63 3.98
CA VAL A 122 -4.52 -1.94 5.34
C VAL A 122 -4.23 -3.42 5.61
N ASP A 123 -3.65 -3.72 6.78
CA ASP A 123 -3.27 -5.07 7.16
C ASP A 123 -4.51 -5.97 7.29
N PRO A 124 -4.54 -7.15 6.65
CA PRO A 124 -5.70 -8.04 6.69
C PRO A 124 -5.96 -8.66 8.07
N HIS A 125 -5.02 -8.54 9.01
CA HIS A 125 -5.20 -8.95 10.41
C HIS A 125 -5.69 -7.80 11.32
N SER A 126 -6.10 -6.68 10.72
CA SER A 126 -6.93 -5.67 11.39
C SER A 126 -8.25 -6.28 11.86
N ASN A 127 -8.93 -5.63 12.81
CA ASN A 127 -10.19 -6.10 13.39
C ASN A 127 -11.18 -4.95 13.60
N ASP A 128 -12.32 -5.22 14.23
CA ASP A 128 -13.43 -4.27 14.35
C ASP A 128 -13.11 -2.99 15.12
N TYR A 129 -12.02 -2.94 15.89
CA TYR A 129 -11.64 -1.81 16.76
C TYR A 129 -10.22 -1.29 16.53
N TRP A 130 -9.42 -2.00 15.75
CA TRP A 130 -8.00 -1.72 15.59
C TRP A 130 -7.56 -2.06 14.17
N ALA A 131 -6.74 -1.20 13.59
CA ALA A 131 -6.15 -1.41 12.28
C ALA A 131 -4.67 -1.04 12.23
N GLN A 132 -4.01 -1.60 11.21
CA GLN A 132 -2.65 -1.25 10.84
C GLN A 132 -2.60 -0.89 9.37
N SER A 133 -1.98 0.24 9.06
CA SER A 133 -1.69 0.65 7.68
C SER A 133 -0.21 0.41 7.37
N ASN A 134 0.07 -0.35 6.32
CA ASN A 134 1.40 -0.75 5.86
C ASN A 134 1.81 0.04 4.62
N VAL A 135 2.95 0.72 4.68
CA VAL A 135 3.67 1.27 3.51
C VAL A 135 4.78 0.29 3.16
N THR A 136 4.65 -0.38 2.02
CA THR A 136 5.69 -1.23 1.44
C THR A 136 6.54 -0.40 0.49
N LEU A 137 7.86 -0.42 0.67
CA LEU A 137 8.82 0.14 -0.27
C LEU A 137 9.65 -0.99 -0.89
N GLN A 138 9.88 -0.91 -2.19
CA GLN A 138 10.86 -1.73 -2.89
C GLN A 138 11.91 -0.80 -3.49
N THR A 139 13.17 -1.02 -3.17
CA THR A 139 14.28 -0.26 -3.79
C THR A 139 15.28 -1.18 -4.48
N ALA A 140 15.66 -0.85 -5.72
CA ALA A 140 16.67 -1.59 -6.46
C ALA A 140 18.11 -1.26 -6.01
N GLU A 141 18.30 -0.09 -5.40
CA GLU A 141 19.60 0.43 -4.97
C GLU A 141 19.57 0.84 -3.49
N PRO A 142 20.72 0.92 -2.81
CA PRO A 142 20.80 1.48 -1.47
C PRO A 142 20.31 2.93 -1.43
N LEU A 143 19.58 3.30 -0.37
CA LEU A 143 19.15 4.68 -0.13
C LEU A 143 20.01 5.31 0.96
N THR A 144 20.53 6.51 0.71
CA THR A 144 21.33 7.28 1.68
C THR A 144 20.49 8.29 2.47
N SER A 145 19.25 8.50 2.04
CA SER A 145 18.23 9.21 2.82
C SER A 145 16.88 8.57 2.54
N LEU A 146 16.01 8.55 3.55
CA LEU A 146 14.63 8.12 3.41
C LEU A 146 13.78 8.87 4.44
N THR A 147 12.69 9.48 3.99
CA THR A 147 11.59 9.91 4.85
C THR A 147 10.32 9.25 4.35
N VAL A 148 9.61 8.57 5.24
CA VAL A 148 8.30 7.98 4.99
C VAL A 148 7.29 8.70 5.88
N GLU A 149 6.23 9.22 5.27
CA GLU A 149 5.09 9.82 5.97
C GLU A 149 3.83 9.02 5.63
N LEU A 150 3.16 8.52 6.65
CA LEU A 150 1.85 7.89 6.59
C LEU A 150 0.85 8.82 7.28
N ARG A 151 -0.22 9.18 6.56
CA ARG A 151 -1.30 10.02 7.07
C ARG A 151 -2.57 9.20 7.15
N VAL A 152 -3.06 8.98 8.37
CA VAL A 152 -4.32 8.29 8.65
C VAL A 152 -5.39 9.33 8.99
N ALA A 153 -6.45 9.43 8.21
CA ALA A 153 -7.55 10.36 8.47
C ALA A 153 -8.14 10.14 9.87
N ARG A 154 -8.39 11.21 10.62
CA ARG A 154 -8.93 11.13 11.99
C ARG A 154 -10.45 11.02 11.97
N THR A 155 -10.95 9.85 11.63
CA THR A 155 -12.35 9.46 11.89
C THR A 155 -12.55 9.17 13.38
N GLU A 156 -13.79 8.90 13.78
CA GLU A 156 -14.11 8.55 15.16
C GLU A 156 -13.26 7.37 15.68
N GLY A 157 -12.80 7.47 16.93
CA GLY A 157 -11.99 6.44 17.58
C GLY A 157 -10.51 6.40 17.18
N VAL A 158 -10.09 7.13 16.13
CA VAL A 158 -8.69 7.09 15.66
C VAL A 158 -7.71 7.59 16.70
N ARG A 159 -6.90 6.67 17.24
CA ARG A 159 -5.85 6.93 18.23
C ARG A 159 -4.63 6.07 17.96
N PRO A 160 -3.39 6.59 18.09
CA PRO A 160 -2.19 5.79 17.85
C PRO A 160 -2.04 4.72 18.91
N THR A 161 -1.77 3.49 18.48
CA THR A 161 -1.46 2.34 19.34
C THR A 161 -0.04 1.83 19.16
N GLY A 162 0.63 2.20 18.08
CA GLY A 162 2.04 1.86 17.88
C GLY A 162 2.52 2.00 16.44
N ALA A 163 3.75 1.58 16.21
CA ALA A 163 4.38 1.55 14.91
C ALA A 163 5.50 0.51 14.85
N TRP A 164 5.72 -0.10 13.69
CA TRP A 164 6.88 -0.97 13.46
C TRP A 164 7.45 -0.77 12.06
N ARG A 165 8.66 -1.30 11.83
CA ARG A 165 9.29 -1.36 10.51
C ARG A 165 10.21 -2.57 10.40
N THR A 166 10.50 -3.02 9.19
CA THR A 166 11.47 -4.09 8.93
C THR A 166 12.92 -3.67 9.19
N LEU A 167 13.21 -2.37 9.08
CA LEU A 167 14.56 -1.82 9.25
C LEU A 167 14.92 -1.57 10.73
N PRO A 168 16.22 -1.55 11.10
CA PRO A 168 16.62 -1.39 12.49
C PRO A 168 16.14 -0.08 13.11
N ALA A 169 15.55 -0.17 14.30
CA ALA A 169 14.91 1.00 14.87
C ALA A 169 15.86 2.16 15.17
N ARG A 170 17.09 1.82 15.58
CA ARG A 170 18.16 2.78 15.89
C ARG A 170 18.54 3.72 14.74
N ASP A 171 18.28 3.31 13.49
CA ASP A 171 18.69 4.05 12.29
C ASP A 171 17.70 5.16 11.91
N PHE A 172 16.54 5.23 12.57
CA PHE A 172 15.48 6.18 12.25
C PHE A 172 15.11 7.06 13.45
N THR A 173 14.79 8.32 13.17
CA THR A 173 13.96 9.15 14.04
C THR A 173 12.49 8.89 13.68
N PHE A 174 11.64 8.74 14.69
CA PHE A 174 10.22 8.44 14.51
C PHE A 174 9.36 9.42 15.32
N THR A 175 8.29 9.93 14.70
CA THR A 175 7.29 10.77 15.37
C THR A 175 5.89 10.33 14.98
N THR A 176 4.95 10.50 15.91
CA THR A 176 3.51 10.41 15.65
C THR A 176 2.83 11.66 16.17
N THR A 177 2.15 12.39 15.29
CA THR A 177 1.50 13.68 15.58
C THR A 177 0.08 13.70 15.03
N SER A 178 -0.73 14.68 15.47
CA SER A 178 -2.03 14.96 14.87
C SER A 178 -1.99 16.31 14.17
N GLU A 179 -2.19 16.32 12.85
CA GLU A 179 -2.00 17.49 11.98
C GLU A 179 -3.07 17.51 10.89
N ASP A 180 -3.75 18.65 10.69
CA ASP A 180 -4.73 18.87 9.61
C ASP A 180 -5.82 17.79 9.47
N GLY A 181 -6.28 17.23 10.59
CA GLY A 181 -7.28 16.16 10.58
C GLY A 181 -6.70 14.76 10.31
N PHE A 182 -5.39 14.58 10.36
CA PHE A 182 -4.69 13.31 10.20
C PHE A 182 -3.90 12.93 11.45
N LEU A 183 -3.79 11.64 11.72
CA LEU A 183 -2.76 11.05 12.55
C LEU A 183 -1.57 10.73 11.63
N VAL A 184 -0.46 11.42 11.84
CA VAL A 184 0.71 11.39 10.96
C VAL A 184 1.84 10.60 11.61
N TYR A 185 2.25 9.52 10.96
CA TYR A 185 3.43 8.73 11.32
C TYR A 185 4.57 9.11 10.39
N ARG A 186 5.71 9.49 10.96
CA ARG A 186 6.87 9.88 10.17
C ARG A 186 8.12 9.15 10.64
N TRP A 187 8.80 8.50 9.70
CA TRP A 187 10.11 7.89 9.90
C TRP A 187 11.13 8.59 9.02
N THR A 188 12.20 9.09 9.63
CA THR A 188 13.31 9.74 8.91
C THR A 188 14.61 9.00 9.22
N LEU A 189 15.28 8.51 8.18
CA LEU A 189 16.59 7.89 8.27
C LEU A 189 17.59 8.91 8.82
N LYS A 190 18.37 8.52 9.82
CA LYS A 190 19.41 9.37 10.40
C LYS A 190 20.60 9.49 9.46
N ASP A 191 21.31 10.62 9.55
CA ASP A 191 22.51 10.86 8.75
C ASP A 191 23.55 9.76 8.94
N GLY A 192 24.25 9.43 7.85
CA GLY A 192 25.27 8.37 7.82
C GLY A 192 24.72 6.94 7.87
N ARG A 193 23.39 6.75 7.88
CA ARG A 193 22.75 5.44 7.73
C ARG A 193 22.32 5.19 6.29
N THR A 194 22.11 3.92 5.96
CA THR A 194 21.68 3.49 4.63
C THR A 194 20.56 2.47 4.73
N VAL A 195 19.58 2.57 3.84
CA VAL A 195 18.59 1.51 3.62
C VAL A 195 19.13 0.59 2.53
N PRO A 196 19.29 -0.72 2.77
CA PRO A 196 19.77 -1.64 1.75
C PRO A 196 18.74 -1.79 0.61
N ALA A 197 19.21 -2.17 -0.57
CA ALA A 197 18.33 -2.62 -1.65
C ALA A 197 17.42 -3.77 -1.17
N GLY A 198 16.20 -3.84 -1.68
CA GLY A 198 15.20 -4.85 -1.32
C GLY A 198 13.88 -4.26 -0.85
N ARG A 199 13.06 -5.14 -0.25
CA ARG A 199 11.72 -4.83 0.25
C ARG A 199 11.75 -4.43 1.71
N HIS A 200 11.13 -3.29 2.04
CA HIS A 200 11.00 -2.79 3.40
C HIS A 200 9.55 -2.39 3.69
N VAL A 201 9.13 -2.53 4.94
CA VAL A 201 7.77 -2.16 5.36
C VAL A 201 7.84 -1.21 6.56
N PHE A 202 6.99 -0.19 6.54
CA PHE A 202 6.71 0.71 7.65
C PHE A 202 5.23 0.63 7.98
N ALA A 203 4.88 0.54 9.26
CA ALA A 203 3.50 0.33 9.68
C ALA A 203 3.11 1.28 10.81
N GLY A 204 1.96 1.95 10.65
CA GLY A 204 1.28 2.72 11.70
C GLY A 204 0.06 1.96 12.21
N GLN A 205 -0.09 1.86 13.53
CA GLN A 205 -1.16 1.09 14.18
C GLN A 205 -2.06 2.03 14.98
N TYR A 206 -3.37 1.86 14.86
CA TYR A 206 -4.34 2.75 15.48
C TYR A 206 -5.64 2.04 15.86
N ASP A 207 -6.27 2.52 16.94
CA ASP A 207 -7.66 2.18 17.25
C ASP A 207 -8.60 2.90 16.28
N HIS A 208 -9.83 2.42 16.14
CA HIS A 208 -10.92 3.13 15.46
C HIS A 208 -12.28 2.76 16.06
N ALA A 209 -13.33 3.50 15.69
CA ALA A 209 -14.70 3.14 16.04
C ALA A 209 -15.07 1.73 15.56
N HIS A 210 -16.04 1.10 16.24
CA HIS A 210 -16.53 -0.23 15.92
C HIS A 210 -17.03 -0.34 14.45
N ALA A 211 -17.00 -1.55 13.90
CA ALA A 211 -17.46 -1.92 12.55
C ALA A 211 -16.53 -1.55 11.39
N GLY A 212 -15.25 -1.31 11.69
CA GLY A 212 -14.24 -0.98 10.68
C GLY A 212 -14.22 0.49 10.30
N ARG A 213 -13.21 0.86 9.51
CA ARG A 213 -12.94 2.24 9.12
C ARG A 213 -12.69 2.33 7.62
N ASP A 214 -13.23 3.37 7.00
CA ASP A 214 -12.89 3.71 5.62
C ASP A 214 -11.49 4.36 5.56
N ALA A 215 -10.56 3.69 4.87
CA ALA A 215 -9.19 4.15 4.65
C ALA A 215 -9.02 4.94 3.34
N GLY A 216 -10.10 5.23 2.60
CA GLY A 216 -10.03 5.92 1.31
C GLY A 216 -9.45 7.34 1.36
N ALA A 217 -9.45 7.96 2.54
CA ALA A 217 -8.81 9.27 2.77
C ALA A 217 -7.35 9.16 3.25
N ASP A 218 -6.83 7.95 3.45
CA ASP A 218 -5.45 7.75 3.91
C ASP A 218 -4.48 7.86 2.77
N THR A 219 -3.31 8.42 3.08
CA THR A 219 -2.26 8.63 2.09
C THR A 219 -0.91 8.34 2.69
N TYR A 220 0.06 8.07 1.82
CA TYR A 220 1.44 8.05 2.21
C TYR A 220 2.31 8.77 1.18
N THR A 221 3.47 9.22 1.63
CA THR A 221 4.56 9.68 0.77
C THR A 221 5.88 9.07 1.24
N ALA A 222 6.80 8.86 0.32
CA ALA A 222 8.18 8.56 0.65
C ALA A 222 9.12 9.33 -0.27
N THR A 223 10.11 10.00 0.33
CA THR A 223 11.19 10.68 -0.39
C THR A 223 12.51 10.05 -0.04
N ALA A 224 13.35 9.81 -1.02
CA ALA A 224 14.63 9.15 -0.84
C ALA A 224 15.74 9.78 -1.70
N ARG A 225 16.98 9.36 -1.41
CA ARG A 225 18.12 9.57 -2.31
C ARG A 225 18.85 8.26 -2.56
N SER A 226 19.19 8.00 -3.82
CA SER A 226 19.96 6.84 -4.27
C SER A 226 20.91 7.27 -5.37
N GLY A 227 22.15 6.77 -5.38
CA GLY A 227 23.14 7.16 -6.40
C GLY A 227 23.45 8.66 -6.52
N GLY A 228 23.06 9.48 -5.54
CA GLY A 228 23.13 10.95 -5.64
C GLY A 228 21.89 11.62 -6.23
N GLU A 229 20.92 10.86 -6.76
CA GLU A 229 19.65 11.36 -7.28
C GLU A 229 18.55 11.34 -6.22
N ARG A 230 17.48 12.11 -6.44
CA ARG A 230 16.28 12.13 -5.59
C ARG A 230 15.19 11.28 -6.22
N ALA A 231 14.45 10.55 -5.40
CA ALA A 231 13.24 9.84 -5.79
C ALA A 231 12.10 10.19 -4.82
N ALA A 232 10.87 10.29 -5.34
CA ALA A 232 9.68 10.53 -4.54
C ALA A 232 8.48 9.73 -5.04
N VAL A 233 7.89 8.96 -4.13
CA VAL A 233 6.69 8.15 -4.37
C VAL A 233 5.56 8.55 -3.43
N ARG A 234 4.32 8.34 -3.85
CA ARG A 234 3.11 8.58 -3.08
C ARG A 234 1.98 7.66 -3.53
N GLY A 235 1.09 7.34 -2.61
CA GLY A 235 -0.11 6.56 -2.88
C GLY A 235 -1.16 6.71 -1.79
N ASP A 236 -2.19 5.90 -1.90
CA ASP A 236 -3.31 5.80 -0.98
C ASP A 236 -3.39 4.38 -0.37
N PHE A 237 -4.46 4.13 0.39
CA PHE A 237 -4.76 2.83 1.00
C PHE A 237 -6.11 2.27 0.53
N ALA A 238 -6.68 2.86 -0.53
CA ALA A 238 -7.97 2.42 -1.04
C ALA A 238 -7.83 1.05 -1.71
N PRO A 239 -8.84 0.17 -1.61
CA PRO A 239 -8.84 -1.07 -2.38
C PRO A 239 -8.75 -0.71 -3.87
N HIS A 240 -7.78 -1.25 -4.59
CA HIS A 240 -7.80 -1.18 -6.04
C HIS A 240 -9.10 -1.85 -6.52
N GLY A 241 -9.94 -1.08 -7.22
CA GLY A 241 -11.23 -1.54 -7.71
C GLY A 241 -11.10 -2.87 -8.44
N ARG A 242 -11.99 -3.81 -8.10
CA ARG A 242 -12.13 -5.09 -8.80
C ARG A 242 -12.60 -4.90 -10.24
#